data_AF-A0AA94JG03-F1
#
_entry.id   AF-A0AA94JG03-F1
#
_cell.length_a   1.000
_cell.length_b   1.000
_cell.length_c   1.000
_cell.angle_alpha   90.00
_cell.angle_beta   90.00
_cell.angle_gamma   90.00
#
_symmetry.space_group_name_H-M   'P 1'
#
loop_
_entity.id
_entity.type
_entity.pdbx_description
1 polymer ?
#
loop_
_entity_poly.entity_id
_entity_poly.type
_entity_poly.pdbx_seq_one_letter_code
_entity_poly.pdbx_strand_id
1 'polypeptide(L)'
;MIDVALSRVTGYLDKALSRYQSEAAYPVPAFRITVDGNDIAQMISPRLIGLDLTDNRGIEADQLSITLSDHDGLLVIPPTGALIRLWLGWSDTGLIDKGTYTVDETEHSGTPDVLIIRARSADLRKSLKTKRERSWSNTSLGGVLGDIALGNGLSTTIAGTLDGLPILQLDQANESDANLISSIGEEFDAVVTVKAGCLLCLPTGGGKTASGADLPHITLTRADGDQHRYLQADRDSYDGVRAYFYDVNSAEKQHAIAGGGENLKDLRHTYSDRQSALRAARAEHNRLQRGSATLSYVLAVGRPELIPELTYTLEGVKPEIDEVIWYGGNVQHSLSADSGYTVSLELESKLPEDTIEGLAEENNGEFTGVIAYYRDKKTGVQKPVTTGDQRKPKRLRWLYATESTAKRAADREWKKLQREKP
;
A
#
# COMPACT_ATOMS: atom_id res chain seq x y z
N MET A 1 -3.28 -25.33 -26.72
CA MET A 1 -2.09 -25.57 -25.85
C MET A 1 -0.80 -25.03 -26.47
N ILE A 2 -0.62 -25.13 -27.79
CA ILE A 2 0.58 -24.65 -28.50
C ILE A 2 0.70 -23.12 -28.49
N ASP A 3 -0.39 -22.37 -28.66
CA ASP A 3 -0.35 -20.89 -28.70
C ASP A 3 0.01 -20.22 -27.37
N VAL A 4 -0.40 -20.82 -26.24
CA VAL A 4 -0.04 -20.33 -24.89
C VAL A 4 1.43 -20.64 -24.57
N ALA A 5 1.95 -21.75 -25.09
CA ALA A 5 3.37 -22.08 -24.96
C ALA A 5 4.23 -21.15 -25.84
N LEU A 6 3.80 -20.89 -27.08
CA LEU A 6 4.44 -19.94 -27.99
C LEU A 6 4.43 -18.51 -27.43
N SER A 7 3.32 -18.03 -26.87
CA SER A 7 3.25 -16.68 -26.29
C SER A 7 4.13 -16.51 -25.05
N ARG A 8 4.31 -17.59 -24.27
CA ARG A 8 5.25 -17.60 -23.12
C ARG A 8 6.70 -17.60 -23.58
N VAL A 9 7.02 -18.35 -24.63
CA VAL A 9 8.37 -18.41 -25.21
C VAL A 9 8.72 -17.08 -25.90
N THR A 10 7.81 -16.46 -26.65
CA THR A 10 8.05 -15.17 -27.30
C THR A 10 8.20 -14.05 -26.27
N GLY A 11 7.33 -13.99 -25.25
CA GLY A 11 7.48 -13.01 -24.16
C GLY A 11 8.74 -13.21 -23.32
N TYR A 12 9.21 -14.45 -23.17
CA TYR A 12 10.50 -14.74 -22.54
C TYR A 12 11.68 -14.28 -23.41
N LEU A 13 11.62 -14.52 -24.72
CA LEU A 13 12.66 -14.11 -25.68
C LEU A 13 12.74 -12.58 -25.82
N ASP A 14 11.61 -11.87 -25.87
CA ASP A 14 11.61 -10.41 -25.93
C ASP A 14 12.18 -9.80 -24.65
N LYS A 15 11.82 -10.33 -23.47
CA LYS A 15 12.42 -9.92 -22.18
C LYS A 15 13.90 -10.25 -22.09
N ALA A 16 14.33 -11.40 -22.62
CA ALA A 16 15.73 -11.80 -22.65
C ALA A 16 16.53 -10.92 -23.62
N LEU A 17 15.96 -10.55 -24.76
CA LEU A 17 16.58 -9.67 -25.75
C LEU A 17 16.69 -8.24 -25.22
N SER A 18 15.64 -7.69 -24.62
CA SER A 18 15.67 -6.36 -24.00
C SER A 18 16.68 -6.32 -22.85
N ARG A 19 16.76 -7.40 -22.05
CA ARG A 19 17.74 -7.56 -20.98
C ARG A 19 19.16 -7.65 -21.53
N TYR A 20 19.39 -8.39 -22.61
CA TYR A 20 20.69 -8.49 -23.26
C TYR A 20 21.12 -7.14 -23.86
N GLN A 21 20.19 -6.41 -24.48
CA GLN A 21 20.44 -5.06 -25.02
C GLN A 21 20.75 -4.05 -23.91
N SER A 22 20.06 -4.11 -22.77
CA SER A 22 20.37 -3.26 -21.61
C SER A 22 21.70 -3.69 -20.96
N GLU A 23 21.96 -4.98 -20.76
CA GLU A 23 23.22 -5.46 -20.16
C GLU A 23 24.44 -5.14 -21.04
N ALA A 24 24.29 -5.16 -22.37
CA ALA A 24 25.33 -4.74 -23.31
C ALA A 24 25.63 -3.23 -23.29
N ALA A 25 24.70 -2.41 -22.78
CA ALA A 25 24.86 -0.96 -22.67
C ALA A 25 25.54 -0.51 -21.36
N TYR A 26 25.85 -1.45 -20.44
CA TYR A 26 26.40 -1.17 -19.11
C TYR A 26 25.73 0.04 -18.41
N PRO A 27 24.40 0.02 -18.22
CA PRO A 27 23.65 1.13 -17.68
C PRO A 27 24.14 1.45 -16.28
N VAL A 28 24.37 2.73 -16.03
CA VAL A 28 24.78 3.23 -14.73
C VAL A 28 23.57 3.90 -14.07
N PRO A 29 23.38 3.70 -12.75
CA PRO A 29 22.38 4.46 -12.02
C PRO A 29 22.63 5.96 -12.17
N ALA A 30 21.55 6.70 -12.36
CA ALA A 30 21.60 8.14 -12.51
C ALA A 30 20.60 8.77 -11.55
N PHE A 31 20.96 9.94 -11.04
CA PHE A 31 20.08 10.76 -10.22
C PHE A 31 20.21 12.22 -10.63
N ARG A 32 19.18 12.99 -10.33
CA ARG A 32 19.21 14.45 -10.40
C ARG A 32 18.66 14.98 -9.09
N ILE A 33 19.35 15.95 -8.52
CA ILE A 33 18.89 16.65 -7.32
C ILE A 33 18.94 18.13 -7.61
N THR A 34 17.82 18.80 -7.40
CA THR A 34 17.77 20.27 -7.40
C THR A 34 17.47 20.77 -5.99
N VAL A 35 18.20 21.80 -5.56
CA VAL A 35 17.93 22.53 -4.31
C VAL A 35 17.48 23.93 -4.67
N ASP A 36 16.27 24.31 -4.24
CA ASP A 36 15.63 25.60 -4.56
C ASP A 36 15.67 25.94 -6.07
N GLY A 37 15.53 24.91 -6.92
CA GLY A 37 15.54 25.02 -8.38
C GLY A 37 16.91 24.95 -9.05
N ASN A 38 18.01 24.96 -8.28
CA ASN A 38 19.36 24.83 -8.82
C ASN A 38 19.78 23.36 -8.85
N ASP A 39 20.19 22.86 -10.02
CA ASP A 39 20.71 21.50 -10.16
C ASP A 39 22.10 21.39 -9.55
N ILE A 40 22.23 20.52 -8.55
CA ILE A 40 23.49 20.31 -7.83
C ILE A 40 24.09 18.93 -8.09
N ALA A 41 23.50 18.12 -8.99
CA ALA A 41 23.88 16.73 -9.19
C ALA A 41 25.40 16.58 -9.43
N GLN A 42 25.97 17.35 -10.36
CA GLN A 42 27.41 17.29 -10.66
C GLN A 42 28.32 17.62 -9.47
N MET A 43 27.87 18.52 -8.58
CA MET A 43 28.64 18.93 -7.40
C MET A 43 28.65 17.83 -6.34
N ILE A 44 27.52 17.13 -6.17
CA ILE A 44 27.35 16.11 -5.11
C ILE A 44 27.70 14.70 -5.59
N SER A 45 27.65 14.40 -6.90
CA SER A 45 28.01 13.09 -7.46
C SER A 45 29.35 12.54 -6.95
N PRO A 46 30.47 13.29 -6.96
CA PRO A 46 31.75 12.76 -6.46
C PRO A 46 31.78 12.57 -4.93
N ARG A 47 30.78 13.09 -4.21
CA ARG A 47 30.68 13.05 -2.75
C ARG A 47 29.58 12.11 -2.26
N LEU A 48 28.73 11.58 -3.14
CA LEU A 48 27.58 10.79 -2.75
C LEU A 48 28.04 9.44 -2.19
N ILE A 49 27.77 9.23 -0.90
CA ILE A 49 27.97 7.94 -0.23
C ILE A 49 26.71 7.09 -0.39
N GLY A 50 25.54 7.68 -0.15
CA GLY A 50 24.27 7.00 -0.23
C GLY A 50 23.10 7.94 -0.42
N LEU A 51 22.06 7.45 -1.08
CA LEU A 51 20.77 8.10 -1.24
C LEU A 51 19.68 7.05 -0.99
N ASP A 52 18.88 7.29 0.05
CA ASP A 52 17.74 6.44 0.40
C ASP A 52 16.46 7.25 0.30
N LEU A 53 15.48 6.74 -0.44
CA LEU A 53 14.14 7.27 -0.47
C LEU A 53 13.16 6.19 -0.02
N THR A 54 12.42 6.48 1.03
CA THR A 54 11.33 5.66 1.53
C THR A 54 10.00 6.30 1.14
N ASP A 55 9.28 5.67 0.21
CA ASP A 55 7.91 6.04 -0.16
C ASP A 55 6.92 5.22 0.70
N ASN A 56 6.05 5.92 1.41
CA ASN A 56 5.07 5.35 2.33
C ASN A 56 3.65 5.40 1.77
N ARG A 57 2.83 4.48 2.25
CA ARG A 57 1.38 4.51 2.04
C ARG A 57 0.72 5.41 3.08
N GLY A 58 -0.34 6.12 2.66
CA GLY A 58 -1.16 6.93 3.56
C GLY A 58 -0.58 8.30 3.84
N ILE A 59 -0.83 8.84 5.04
CA ILE A 59 -0.38 10.18 5.44
C ILE A 59 1.05 10.20 5.98
N GLU A 60 1.65 9.03 6.19
CA GLU A 60 3.03 8.95 6.64
C GLU A 60 3.92 9.63 5.61
N ALA A 61 4.84 10.46 6.09
CA ALA A 61 5.69 11.24 5.22
C ALA A 61 6.68 10.31 4.50
N ASP A 62 6.83 10.49 3.19
CA ASP A 62 7.99 9.96 2.50
C ASP A 62 9.25 10.61 3.07
N GLN A 63 10.34 9.86 3.15
CA GLN A 63 11.62 10.33 3.70
C GLN A 63 12.74 10.13 2.69
N LEU A 64 13.47 11.21 2.41
CA LEU A 64 14.71 11.22 1.65
C LEU A 64 15.88 11.41 2.60
N SER A 65 16.88 10.54 2.51
CA SER A 65 18.16 10.64 3.21
C SER A 65 19.28 10.69 2.18
N ILE A 66 20.13 11.72 2.26
CA ILE A 66 21.30 11.88 1.40
C ILE A 66 22.53 11.93 2.30
N THR A 67 23.47 11.02 2.07
CA THR A 67 24.73 10.92 2.80
C THR A 67 25.86 11.33 1.87
N LEU A 68 26.61 12.37 2.25
CA LEU A 68 27.68 12.96 1.48
C LEU A 68 29.01 12.91 2.25
N SER A 69 30.11 12.68 1.54
CA SER A 69 31.45 12.87 2.06
C SER A 69 31.78 14.37 2.12
N ASP A 70 32.19 14.82 3.30
CA ASP A 70 32.73 16.16 3.54
C ASP A 70 34.22 16.11 3.89
N HIS A 71 34.97 15.19 3.28
CA HIS A 71 36.39 14.92 3.58
C HIS A 71 37.34 16.14 3.49
N ASP A 72 36.88 17.24 2.89
CA ASP A 72 37.63 18.47 2.65
C ASP A 72 36.94 19.71 3.26
N GLY A 73 35.83 19.52 3.98
CA GLY A 73 35.09 20.59 4.66
C GLY A 73 34.50 21.64 3.73
N LEU A 74 34.29 21.32 2.45
CA LEU A 74 33.77 22.26 1.44
C LEU A 74 32.24 22.27 1.36
N LEU A 75 31.56 21.30 1.96
CA LEU A 75 30.09 21.27 1.94
C LEU A 75 29.52 22.27 2.94
N VAL A 76 28.63 23.13 2.45
CA VAL A 76 27.80 23.96 3.32
C VAL A 76 26.63 23.11 3.81
N ILE A 77 26.42 23.10 5.14
CA ILE A 77 25.24 22.48 5.74
C ILE A 77 24.00 23.26 5.28
N PRO A 78 23.05 22.63 4.55
CA PRO A 78 21.86 23.34 4.06
C PRO A 78 20.95 23.74 5.24
N PRO A 79 20.24 24.87 5.14
CA PRO A 79 19.28 25.25 6.16
C PRO A 79 18.07 24.30 6.16
N THR A 80 17.47 24.12 7.34
CA THR A 80 16.14 23.50 7.43
C THR A 80 15.11 24.36 6.67
N GLY A 81 14.18 23.70 5.99
CA GLY A 81 13.19 24.33 5.11
C GLY A 81 13.59 24.41 3.63
N ALA A 82 14.84 24.09 3.26
CA ALA A 82 15.26 24.04 1.86
C ALA A 82 14.47 22.98 1.06
N LEU A 83 14.10 23.29 -0.18
CA LEU A 83 13.34 22.38 -1.04
C LEU A 83 14.28 21.55 -1.92
N ILE A 84 14.23 20.23 -1.76
CA ILE A 84 14.94 19.25 -2.58
C ILE A 84 13.94 18.60 -3.53
N ARG A 85 14.24 18.57 -4.83
CA ARG A 85 13.52 17.72 -5.78
C ARG A 85 14.45 16.64 -6.30
N LEU A 86 13.96 15.39 -6.28
CA LEU A 86 14.72 14.21 -6.60
C LEU A 86 14.19 13.57 -7.89
N TRP A 87 15.11 13.18 -8.77
CA TRP A 87 14.84 12.20 -9.81
C TRP A 87 15.81 11.04 -9.70
N LEU A 88 15.32 9.83 -9.94
CA LEU A 88 16.10 8.59 -9.94
C LEU A 88 15.86 7.81 -11.24
N GLY A 89 16.87 7.07 -11.69
CA GLY A 89 16.72 6.17 -12.83
C GLY A 89 18.06 5.66 -13.35
N TRP A 90 18.13 5.47 -14.66
CA TRP A 90 19.29 4.88 -15.32
C TRP A 90 19.71 5.70 -16.54
N SER A 91 20.97 5.59 -16.92
CA SER A 91 21.54 6.32 -18.06
C SER A 91 20.86 6.03 -19.40
N ASP A 92 20.26 4.86 -19.57
CA ASP A 92 19.66 4.37 -20.81
C ASP A 92 18.13 4.58 -20.88
N THR A 93 17.43 4.44 -19.76
CA THR A 93 15.96 4.60 -19.67
C THR A 93 15.53 5.99 -19.21
N GLY A 94 16.48 6.78 -18.68
CA GLY A 94 16.24 8.13 -18.20
C GLY A 94 15.85 8.20 -16.72
N LEU A 95 15.46 9.40 -16.29
CA LEU A 95 15.14 9.72 -14.91
C LEU A 95 13.63 9.87 -14.70
N ILE A 96 13.12 9.36 -13.57
CA ILE A 96 11.74 9.54 -13.12
C ILE A 96 11.73 10.50 -11.94
N ASP A 97 10.78 11.45 -11.96
CA ASP A 97 10.55 12.37 -10.87
C ASP A 97 9.99 11.62 -9.66
N LYS A 98 10.72 11.71 -8.54
CA LYS A 98 10.33 11.10 -7.27
C LYS A 98 9.64 12.09 -6.33
N GLY A 99 9.60 13.38 -6.68
CA GLY A 99 8.88 14.39 -5.93
C GLY A 99 9.78 15.38 -5.20
N THR A 100 9.15 16.21 -4.38
CA THR A 100 9.79 17.32 -3.66
C THR A 100 9.71 17.11 -2.15
N TYR A 101 10.85 17.30 -1.49
CA TYR A 101 11.08 17.06 -0.07
C TYR A 101 11.60 18.34 0.58
N THR A 102 11.19 18.61 1.80
CA THR A 102 11.67 19.75 2.60
C THR A 102 12.69 19.24 3.61
N VAL A 103 13.90 19.81 3.60
CA VAL A 103 14.95 19.50 4.58
C VAL A 103 14.44 19.85 5.97
N ASP A 104 14.57 18.93 6.91
CA ASP A 104 14.14 19.14 8.30
C ASP A 104 15.22 18.81 9.31
N GLU A 105 16.18 17.97 8.94
CA GLU A 105 17.31 17.59 9.78
C GLU A 105 18.59 17.50 8.95
N THR A 106 19.67 18.03 9.51
CA THR A 106 21.03 17.93 8.97
C THR A 106 21.97 17.51 10.07
N GLU A 107 22.80 16.52 9.81
CA GLU A 107 23.76 15.97 10.77
C GLU A 107 25.15 15.97 10.13
N HIS A 108 26.16 16.44 10.85
CA HIS A 108 27.55 16.36 10.43
C HIS A 108 28.36 15.61 11.48
N SER A 109 29.06 14.56 11.09
CA SER A 109 29.95 13.78 11.95
C SER A 109 31.40 13.97 11.55
N GLY A 110 32.33 13.81 12.50
CA GLY A 110 33.77 13.84 12.22
C GLY A 110 34.32 12.45 11.85
N THR A 111 35.55 12.43 11.32
CA THR A 111 36.38 11.29 10.88
C THR A 111 35.68 9.91 10.77
N PRO A 112 35.33 9.47 9.55
CA PRO A 112 35.33 10.27 8.32
C PRO A 112 34.32 11.42 8.43
N ASP A 113 34.67 12.58 7.86
CA ASP A 113 33.78 13.73 7.84
C ASP A 113 32.61 13.48 6.87
N VAL A 114 31.39 13.46 7.40
CA VAL A 114 30.18 13.04 6.68
C VAL A 114 29.03 13.99 7.01
N LEU A 115 28.30 14.39 5.97
CA LEU A 115 27.08 15.18 6.05
C LEU A 115 25.87 14.31 5.67
N ILE A 116 24.90 14.19 6.58
CA ILE A 116 23.62 13.52 6.36
C ILE A 116 22.52 14.58 6.31
N ILE A 117 21.76 14.57 5.22
CA ILE A 117 20.62 15.47 5.01
C ILE A 117 19.37 14.60 4.99
N ARG A 118 18.47 14.82 5.95
CA ARG A 118 17.14 14.20 5.97
C ARG A 118 16.10 15.24 5.54
N ALA A 119 15.19 14.79 4.69
CA ALA A 119 14.10 15.59 4.17
C ALA A 119 12.82 14.76 4.13
N ARG A 120 11.69 15.40 4.39
CA ARG A 120 10.36 14.75 4.35
C ARG A 120 9.50 15.34 3.25
N SER A 121 8.55 14.56 2.73
CA SER A 121 7.63 15.03 1.68
C SER A 121 7.06 16.42 1.99
N ALA A 122 7.21 17.35 1.04
CA ALA A 122 6.79 18.74 1.19
C ALA A 122 5.26 18.90 1.25
N ASP A 123 4.52 17.87 0.84
CA ASP A 123 3.06 17.88 0.76
C ASP A 123 2.39 17.93 2.14
N LEU A 124 3.08 17.48 3.21
CA LEU A 124 2.58 17.54 4.57
C LEU A 124 2.80 18.92 5.21
N ARG A 125 1.91 19.86 4.87
CA ARG A 125 1.91 21.22 5.42
C ARG A 125 1.88 21.21 6.95
N LYS A 126 2.57 22.16 7.58
CA LYS A 126 2.55 22.39 9.05
C LYS A 126 1.13 22.50 9.61
N SER A 127 0.20 23.05 8.82
CA SER A 127 -1.21 23.20 9.18
C SER A 127 -1.95 21.86 9.40
N LEU A 128 -1.55 20.79 8.70
CA LEU A 128 -2.11 19.44 8.88
C LEU A 128 -1.67 18.81 10.20
N LYS A 129 -0.49 19.20 10.71
CA LYS A 129 0.07 18.71 11.98
C LYS A 129 -0.43 19.51 13.18
N THR A 130 -1.14 20.61 12.94
CA THR A 130 -1.67 21.47 14.00
C THR A 130 -2.95 20.87 14.58
N LYS A 131 -3.03 20.79 15.91
CA LYS A 131 -4.22 20.29 16.60
C LYS A 131 -5.38 21.27 16.47
N ARG A 132 -6.60 20.74 16.28
CA ARG A 132 -7.82 21.53 16.12
C ARG A 132 -8.97 20.90 16.91
N GLU A 133 -10.01 21.71 17.09
CA GLU A 133 -11.30 21.28 17.63
C GLU A 133 -12.39 21.64 16.63
N ARG A 134 -13.08 20.63 16.09
CA ARG A 134 -14.13 20.75 15.09
C ARG A 134 -15.13 19.62 15.23
N SER A 135 -16.34 19.82 14.73
CA SER A 135 -17.39 18.80 14.70
C SER A 135 -18.08 18.83 13.35
N TRP A 136 -18.39 17.64 12.83
CA TRP A 136 -19.20 17.45 11.65
C TRP A 136 -20.40 16.57 12.00
N SER A 137 -21.57 16.97 11.53
CA SER A 137 -22.83 16.25 11.78
C SER A 137 -23.58 16.07 10.47
N ASN A 138 -24.15 14.88 10.26
CA ASN A 138 -24.98 14.55 9.10
C ASN A 138 -24.33 14.95 7.76
N THR A 139 -23.11 14.47 7.53
CA THR A 139 -22.32 14.77 6.33
C THR A 139 -21.85 13.47 5.65
N SER A 140 -21.05 13.57 4.61
CA SER A 140 -20.35 12.43 4.00
C SER A 140 -18.85 12.47 4.29
N LEU A 141 -18.19 11.33 4.08
CA LEU A 141 -16.73 11.24 4.07
C LEU A 141 -16.12 12.29 3.11
N GLY A 142 -16.72 12.44 1.92
CA GLY A 142 -16.35 13.47 0.96
C GLY A 142 -16.43 14.89 1.51
N GLY A 143 -17.51 15.20 2.22
CA GLY A 143 -17.69 16.50 2.89
C GLY A 143 -16.60 16.79 3.93
N VAL A 144 -16.33 15.84 4.83
CA VAL A 144 -15.29 16.00 5.86
C VAL A 144 -13.90 16.21 5.25
N LEU A 145 -13.50 15.35 4.31
CA LEU A 145 -12.19 15.45 3.67
C LEU A 145 -12.06 16.71 2.82
N GLY A 146 -13.16 17.14 2.17
CA GLY A 146 -13.27 18.41 1.46
C GLY A 146 -12.99 19.62 2.36
N ASP A 147 -13.67 19.69 3.50
CA ASP A 147 -13.49 20.77 4.48
C ASP A 147 -12.05 20.82 5.03
N ILE A 148 -11.47 19.66 5.33
CA ILE A 148 -10.09 19.56 5.82
C ILE A 148 -9.11 20.04 4.75
N ALA A 149 -9.25 19.58 3.51
CA ALA A 149 -8.37 19.98 2.42
C ALA A 149 -8.46 21.49 2.14
N LEU A 150 -9.67 22.03 2.05
CA LEU A 150 -9.90 23.47 1.85
C LEU A 150 -9.22 24.29 2.97
N GLY A 151 -9.43 23.89 4.23
CA GLY A 151 -8.81 24.53 5.39
C GLY A 151 -7.28 24.40 5.47
N ASN A 152 -6.69 23.55 4.62
CA ASN A 152 -5.24 23.40 4.45
C ASN A 152 -4.75 23.91 3.09
N GLY A 153 -5.62 24.50 2.25
CA GLY A 153 -5.29 25.01 0.91
C GLY A 153 -4.89 23.91 -0.09
N LEU A 154 -5.51 22.74 0.03
CA LEU A 154 -5.35 21.57 -0.83
C LEU A 154 -6.60 21.37 -1.69
N SER A 155 -6.44 20.78 -2.87
CA SER A 155 -7.57 20.18 -3.59
C SER A 155 -7.92 18.81 -3.00
N THR A 156 -9.12 18.30 -3.28
CA THR A 156 -9.51 16.92 -2.94
C THR A 156 -9.79 16.09 -4.16
N THR A 157 -9.46 14.80 -4.10
CA THR A 157 -9.94 13.81 -5.05
C THR A 157 -10.19 12.50 -4.30
N ILE A 158 -11.44 12.05 -4.35
CA ILE A 158 -11.94 10.95 -3.53
C ILE A 158 -12.57 9.93 -4.47
N ALA A 159 -12.27 8.66 -4.26
CA ALA A 159 -12.90 7.59 -5.04
C ALA A 159 -14.42 7.61 -4.85
N GLY A 160 -15.16 7.43 -5.94
CA GLY A 160 -16.63 7.53 -5.92
C GLY A 160 -17.33 6.56 -4.96
N THR A 161 -16.72 5.40 -4.68
CA THR A 161 -17.22 4.43 -3.69
C THR A 161 -17.10 4.90 -2.24
N LEU A 162 -16.26 5.90 -1.97
CA LEU A 162 -15.99 6.45 -0.65
C LEU A 162 -16.67 7.80 -0.41
N ASP A 163 -16.77 8.64 -1.44
CA ASP A 163 -17.20 10.05 -1.35
C ASP A 163 -18.57 10.22 -0.64
N GLY A 164 -19.55 9.39 -1.00
CA GLY A 164 -20.92 9.46 -0.49
C GLY A 164 -21.17 8.70 0.82
N LEU A 165 -20.14 8.09 1.43
CA LEU A 165 -20.36 7.29 2.65
C LEU A 165 -20.75 8.19 3.83
N PRO A 166 -21.86 7.89 4.53
CA PRO A 166 -22.42 8.80 5.53
C PRO A 166 -21.62 8.81 6.83
N ILE A 167 -21.48 10.01 7.39
CA ILE A 167 -20.94 10.29 8.72
C ILE A 167 -22.03 10.98 9.51
N LEU A 168 -22.60 10.28 10.49
CA LEU A 168 -23.67 10.82 11.34
C LEU A 168 -23.12 11.90 12.26
N GLN A 169 -22.00 11.60 12.93
CA GLN A 169 -21.30 12.49 13.84
C GLN A 169 -19.82 12.17 13.81
N LEU A 170 -18.97 13.19 13.73
CA LEU A 170 -17.53 13.09 13.84
C LEU A 170 -16.99 14.32 14.59
N ASP A 171 -16.25 14.07 15.66
CA ASP A 171 -15.67 15.12 16.49
C ASP A 171 -14.14 15.04 16.46
N GLN A 172 -13.50 16.11 16.00
CA GLN A 172 -12.06 16.32 16.14
C GLN A 172 -11.83 17.01 17.48
N ALA A 173 -11.25 16.30 18.45
CA ALA A 173 -11.03 16.82 19.81
C ALA A 173 -9.54 16.90 20.14
N ASN A 174 -8.95 18.09 20.00
CA ASN A 174 -7.52 18.33 20.23
C ASN A 174 -6.61 17.36 19.43
N GLU A 175 -7.04 17.06 18.21
CA GLU A 175 -6.39 16.15 17.28
C GLU A 175 -5.93 16.93 16.04
N SER A 176 -4.82 16.53 15.42
CA SER A 176 -4.37 17.14 14.17
C SER A 176 -5.17 16.62 12.98
N ASP A 177 -5.24 17.41 11.91
CA ASP A 177 -5.93 16.98 10.68
C ASP A 177 -5.29 15.71 10.10
N ALA A 178 -3.95 15.59 10.18
CA ALA A 178 -3.23 14.39 9.76
C ALA A 178 -3.61 13.14 10.56
N ASN A 179 -3.81 13.26 11.88
CA ASN A 179 -4.22 12.12 12.70
C ASN A 179 -5.68 11.74 12.41
N LEU A 180 -6.56 12.74 12.29
CA LEU A 180 -7.98 12.54 12.01
C LEU A 180 -8.20 11.85 10.66
N ILE A 181 -7.52 12.30 9.59
CA ILE A 181 -7.70 11.67 8.27
C ILE A 181 -7.10 10.27 8.20
N SER A 182 -6.06 9.96 8.99
CA SER A 182 -5.57 8.58 9.13
C SER A 182 -6.57 7.68 9.81
N SER A 183 -7.14 8.11 10.95
CA SER A 183 -8.11 7.32 11.69
C SER A 183 -9.41 7.12 10.89
N ILE A 184 -9.86 8.15 10.17
CA ILE A 184 -10.96 8.04 9.22
C ILE A 184 -10.61 7.08 8.08
N GLY A 185 -9.40 7.15 7.53
CA GLY A 185 -8.94 6.21 6.52
C GLY A 185 -9.06 4.76 7.01
N GLU A 186 -8.53 4.48 8.21
CA GLU A 186 -8.64 3.17 8.85
C GLU A 186 -10.10 2.74 9.05
N GLU A 187 -10.98 3.62 9.54
CA GLU A 187 -12.39 3.29 9.77
C GLU A 187 -13.15 2.97 8.47
N PHE A 188 -12.81 3.67 7.38
CA PHE A 188 -13.47 3.52 6.07
C PHE A 188 -12.76 2.54 5.14
N ASP A 189 -11.78 1.77 5.65
CA ASP A 189 -10.91 0.88 4.87
C ASP A 189 -10.30 1.60 3.65
N ALA A 190 -9.87 2.84 3.84
CA ALA A 190 -9.34 3.75 2.84
C ALA A 190 -7.93 4.23 3.20
N VAL A 191 -7.17 4.56 2.16
CA VAL A 191 -5.87 5.20 2.26
C VAL A 191 -6.06 6.68 1.93
N VAL A 192 -5.76 7.54 2.90
CA VAL A 192 -5.74 8.99 2.71
C VAL A 192 -4.28 9.45 2.65
N THR A 193 -3.91 10.15 1.57
CA THR A 193 -2.55 10.69 1.37
C THR A 193 -2.62 12.10 0.78
N VAL A 194 -1.53 12.85 0.85
CA VAL A 194 -1.41 14.16 0.20
C VAL A 194 -0.28 14.08 -0.80
N LYS A 195 -0.58 14.31 -2.08
CA LYS A 195 0.41 14.32 -3.16
C LYS A 195 0.17 15.51 -4.09
N ALA A 196 1.24 16.23 -4.41
CA ALA A 196 1.22 17.36 -5.33
C ALA A 196 0.13 18.40 -5.00
N GLY A 197 -0.02 18.74 -3.72
CA GLY A 197 -1.04 19.69 -3.27
C GLY A 197 -2.50 19.19 -3.30
N CYS A 198 -2.73 17.89 -3.50
CA CYS A 198 -4.04 17.26 -3.50
C CYS A 198 -4.15 16.22 -2.38
N LEU A 199 -5.22 16.29 -1.58
CA LEU A 199 -5.62 15.23 -0.66
C LEU A 199 -6.36 14.16 -1.46
N LEU A 200 -5.80 12.95 -1.46
CA LEU A 200 -6.30 11.78 -2.18
C LEU A 200 -6.89 10.79 -1.19
N CYS A 201 -8.06 10.24 -1.50
CA CYS A 201 -8.68 9.17 -0.71
C CYS A 201 -9.06 8.01 -1.63
N LEU A 202 -8.42 6.86 -1.40
CA LEU A 202 -8.51 5.65 -2.23
C LEU A 202 -8.96 4.47 -1.37
N PRO A 203 -9.72 3.49 -1.91
CA PRO A 203 -9.97 2.24 -1.20
C PRO A 203 -8.67 1.50 -0.93
N THR A 204 -8.55 0.88 0.25
CA THR A 204 -7.39 0.04 0.58
C THR A 204 -7.38 -1.22 -0.27
N GLY A 205 -6.19 -1.67 -0.66
CA GLY A 205 -6.00 -2.84 -1.53
C GLY A 205 -5.51 -2.47 -2.93
N GLY A 206 -5.44 -1.17 -3.24
CA GLY A 206 -4.73 -0.60 -4.38
C GLY A 206 -5.14 -1.09 -5.75
N GLY A 207 -4.24 -0.88 -6.71
CA GLY A 207 -4.45 -1.27 -8.10
C GLY A 207 -5.40 -0.36 -8.88
N LYS A 208 -5.92 0.71 -8.27
CA LYS A 208 -6.77 1.71 -8.93
C LYS A 208 -6.43 3.12 -8.47
N THR A 209 -6.57 4.06 -9.38
CA THR A 209 -6.50 5.51 -9.13
C THR A 209 -7.82 6.01 -8.54
N ALA A 210 -7.87 7.27 -8.10
CA ALA A 210 -9.08 7.87 -7.55
C ALA A 210 -10.23 7.95 -8.56
N SER A 211 -9.93 8.04 -9.86
CA SER A 211 -10.94 7.99 -10.93
C SER A 211 -11.42 6.57 -11.24
N GLY A 212 -10.85 5.56 -10.58
CA GLY A 212 -11.15 4.14 -10.81
C GLY A 212 -10.34 3.49 -11.93
N ALA A 213 -9.45 4.23 -12.61
CA ALA A 213 -8.58 3.65 -13.64
C ALA A 213 -7.52 2.73 -13.00
N ASP A 214 -7.23 1.60 -13.64
CA ASP A 214 -6.29 0.61 -13.12
C ASP A 214 -4.86 1.17 -13.06
N LEU A 215 -4.20 0.94 -11.92
CA LEU A 215 -2.76 1.13 -11.77
C LEU A 215 -2.00 -0.06 -12.39
N PRO A 216 -0.77 0.17 -12.86
CA PRO A 216 0.07 -0.90 -13.39
C PRO A 216 0.21 -2.07 -12.41
N HIS A 217 0.08 -3.29 -12.94
CA HIS A 217 0.40 -4.50 -12.21
C HIS A 217 1.81 -4.97 -12.58
N ILE A 218 2.67 -5.18 -11.59
CA ILE A 218 4.07 -5.51 -11.79
C ILE A 218 4.28 -7.01 -11.62
N THR A 219 4.78 -7.67 -12.67
CA THR A 219 5.21 -9.06 -12.59
C THR A 219 6.71 -9.14 -12.34
N LEU A 220 7.05 -9.61 -11.15
CA LEU A 220 8.40 -9.94 -10.72
C LEU A 220 8.64 -11.44 -10.82
N THR A 221 9.90 -11.82 -10.95
CA THR A 221 10.38 -13.19 -11.01
C THR A 221 11.54 -13.35 -10.04
N ARG A 222 11.92 -14.60 -9.72
CA ARG A 222 13.10 -14.87 -8.89
C ARG A 222 14.39 -14.19 -9.37
N ALA A 223 14.51 -13.89 -10.67
CA ALA A 223 15.68 -13.28 -11.29
C ALA A 223 15.71 -11.74 -11.24
N ASP A 224 14.66 -11.09 -10.73
CA ASP A 224 14.61 -9.62 -10.59
C ASP A 224 15.32 -9.11 -9.32
N GLY A 225 15.66 -10.00 -8.39
CA GLY A 225 16.17 -9.65 -7.08
C GLY A 225 16.60 -10.85 -6.26
N ASP A 226 17.44 -10.61 -5.24
CA ASP A 226 18.23 -11.67 -4.61
C ASP A 226 17.69 -12.13 -3.25
N GLN A 227 17.02 -11.24 -2.51
CA GLN A 227 16.51 -11.50 -1.17
C GLN A 227 14.98 -11.41 -1.12
N HIS A 228 14.36 -12.36 -0.42
CA HIS A 228 12.93 -12.35 -0.14
C HIS A 228 12.64 -12.93 1.24
N ARG A 229 11.59 -12.43 1.89
CA ARG A 229 11.07 -13.01 3.14
C ARG A 229 9.56 -13.11 3.05
N TYR A 230 9.06 -14.34 3.04
CA TYR A 230 7.65 -14.63 3.16
C TYR A 230 7.32 -14.97 4.61
N LEU A 231 6.30 -14.33 5.16
CA LEU A 231 5.76 -14.64 6.49
C LEU A 231 4.27 -14.85 6.37
N GLN A 232 3.81 -16.01 6.82
CA GLN A 232 2.39 -16.29 7.05
C GLN A 232 2.23 -16.67 8.52
N ALA A 233 1.35 -15.97 9.23
CA ALA A 233 1.21 -16.15 10.67
C ALA A 233 -0.26 -16.28 11.07
N ASP A 234 -0.54 -17.28 11.89
CA ASP A 234 -1.87 -17.50 12.50
C ASP A 234 -1.98 -16.92 13.93
N ARG A 235 -0.96 -16.18 14.41
CA ARG A 235 -0.86 -15.73 15.82
C ARG A 235 -1.93 -14.69 16.21
N ASP A 236 -2.51 -14.00 15.25
CA ASP A 236 -3.69 -13.13 15.40
C ASP A 236 -4.86 -13.65 14.55
N SER A 237 -5.06 -14.98 14.53
CA SER A 237 -6.15 -15.63 13.79
C SER A 237 -7.51 -15.38 14.46
N TYR A 238 -7.97 -14.15 14.34
CA TYR A 238 -9.35 -13.80 14.62
C TYR A 238 -10.23 -14.28 13.48
N ASP A 239 -11.31 -14.96 13.83
CA ASP A 239 -12.32 -15.40 12.88
C ASP A 239 -13.20 -14.22 12.43
N GLY A 240 -13.27 -13.18 13.27
CA GLY A 240 -14.01 -11.95 13.03
C GLY A 240 -13.61 -10.81 13.97
N VAL A 241 -14.22 -9.67 13.77
CA VAL A 241 -14.06 -8.47 14.58
C VAL A 241 -15.42 -8.03 15.09
N ARG A 242 -15.51 -7.68 16.36
CA ARG A 242 -16.73 -7.19 17.02
C ARG A 242 -16.52 -5.74 17.44
N ALA A 243 -17.43 -4.88 17.01
CA ALA A 243 -17.51 -3.48 17.41
C ALA A 243 -18.78 -3.25 18.23
N TYR A 244 -18.74 -2.31 19.16
CA TYR A 244 -19.89 -1.99 20.01
C TYR A 244 -20.51 -0.65 19.64
N PHE A 245 -21.81 -0.51 19.81
CA PHE A 245 -22.52 0.76 19.66
C PHE A 245 -23.64 0.90 20.69
N TYR A 246 -24.11 2.12 20.92
CA TYR A 246 -25.30 2.37 21.74
C TYR A 246 -26.55 2.44 20.86
N ASP A 247 -27.59 1.69 21.21
CA ASP A 247 -28.90 1.88 20.61
C ASP A 247 -29.62 3.03 21.33
N VAL A 248 -29.91 4.10 20.57
CA VAL A 248 -30.51 5.34 21.07
C VAL A 248 -31.88 5.08 21.72
N ASN A 249 -32.62 4.07 21.27
CA ASN A 249 -33.98 3.81 21.75
C ASN A 249 -34.00 2.98 23.04
N SER A 250 -33.05 2.06 23.21
CA SER A 250 -32.99 1.15 24.37
C SER A 250 -31.96 1.58 25.43
N ALA A 251 -31.03 2.50 25.09
CA ALA A 251 -29.85 2.82 25.88
C ALA A 251 -28.96 1.61 26.21
N GLU A 252 -29.14 0.50 25.49
CA GLU A 252 -28.37 -0.72 25.65
C GLU A 252 -27.15 -0.72 24.72
N LYS A 253 -26.06 -1.29 25.22
CA LYS A 253 -24.85 -1.51 24.42
C LYS A 253 -25.03 -2.74 23.54
N GLN A 254 -25.17 -2.51 22.24
CA GLN A 254 -25.27 -3.55 21.22
C GLN A 254 -23.93 -3.74 20.50
N HIS A 255 -23.85 -4.74 19.61
CA HIS A 255 -22.64 -5.06 18.88
C HIS A 255 -22.91 -5.37 17.41
N ALA A 256 -21.91 -5.10 16.57
CA ALA A 256 -21.86 -5.47 15.17
C ALA A 256 -20.61 -6.33 14.95
N ILE A 257 -20.73 -7.41 14.17
CA ILE A 257 -19.65 -8.34 13.89
C ILE A 257 -19.34 -8.32 12.39
N ALA A 258 -18.06 -8.32 12.05
CA ALA A 258 -17.56 -8.61 10.72
C ALA A 258 -16.74 -9.91 10.73
N GLY A 259 -17.05 -10.87 9.85
CA GLY A 259 -16.45 -12.20 9.85
C GLY A 259 -17.42 -13.25 10.42
N GLY A 260 -16.88 -14.27 11.11
CA GLY A 260 -17.67 -15.32 11.77
C GLY A 260 -16.82 -16.01 12.85
N GLY A 261 -17.26 -17.15 13.37
CA GLY A 261 -16.46 -17.98 14.29
C GLY A 261 -16.46 -17.56 15.76
N GLU A 262 -15.63 -18.24 16.56
CA GLU A 262 -15.61 -18.12 18.03
C GLU A 262 -14.56 -17.12 18.52
N ASN A 263 -13.43 -17.00 17.82
CA ASN A 263 -12.35 -16.10 18.22
C ASN A 263 -12.52 -14.71 17.59
N LEU A 264 -13.28 -13.83 18.24
CA LEU A 264 -13.53 -12.46 17.79
C LEU A 264 -12.58 -11.45 18.43
N LYS A 265 -12.07 -10.51 17.63
CA LYS A 265 -11.35 -9.33 18.13
C LYS A 265 -12.34 -8.25 18.54
N ASP A 266 -12.32 -7.85 19.81
CA ASP A 266 -13.14 -6.74 20.28
C ASP A 266 -12.46 -5.39 20.02
N LEU A 267 -13.17 -4.49 19.34
CA LEU A 267 -12.76 -3.10 19.21
C LEU A 267 -13.02 -2.35 20.52
N ARG A 268 -12.02 -1.59 20.96
CA ARG A 268 -12.07 -0.83 22.21
C ARG A 268 -13.03 0.35 22.14
N HIS A 269 -13.15 0.98 20.96
CA HIS A 269 -14.02 2.12 20.74
C HIS A 269 -15.48 1.69 20.67
N THR A 270 -16.38 2.50 21.24
CA THR A 270 -17.83 2.32 21.13
C THR A 270 -18.38 3.40 20.22
N TYR A 271 -19.08 2.99 19.18
CA TYR A 271 -19.59 3.84 18.11
C TYR A 271 -20.99 4.38 18.46
N SER A 272 -21.37 5.46 17.78
CA SER A 272 -22.68 6.12 17.94
C SER A 272 -23.83 5.33 17.35
N ASP A 273 -23.58 4.53 16.31
CA ASP A 273 -24.61 3.80 15.57
C ASP A 273 -24.12 2.46 15.01
N ARG A 274 -25.07 1.60 14.63
CA ARG A 274 -24.80 0.26 14.10
C ARG A 274 -23.98 0.28 12.81
N GLN A 275 -24.24 1.24 11.92
CA GLN A 275 -23.58 1.31 10.61
C GLN A 275 -22.10 1.67 10.78
N SER A 276 -21.78 2.63 11.65
CA SER A 276 -20.39 3.01 11.98
C SER A 276 -19.64 1.87 12.67
N ALA A 277 -20.27 1.20 13.65
CA ALA A 277 -19.69 0.01 14.29
C ALA A 277 -19.41 -1.12 13.27
N LEU A 278 -20.38 -1.41 12.39
CA LEU A 278 -20.22 -2.44 11.38
C LEU A 278 -19.11 -2.08 10.39
N ARG A 279 -19.03 -0.82 9.96
CA ARG A 279 -17.96 -0.35 9.06
C ARG A 279 -16.58 -0.53 9.69
N ALA A 280 -16.41 -0.09 10.94
CA ALA A 280 -15.15 -0.24 11.64
C ALA A 280 -14.77 -1.71 11.86
N ALA A 281 -15.72 -2.57 12.24
CA ALA A 281 -15.49 -4.00 12.36
C ALA A 281 -15.01 -4.60 11.03
N ARG A 282 -15.62 -4.19 9.92
CA ARG A 282 -15.26 -4.63 8.56
C ARG A 282 -13.86 -4.18 8.16
N ALA A 283 -13.53 -2.92 8.38
CA ALA A 283 -12.22 -2.39 8.06
C ALA A 283 -11.10 -3.07 8.86
N GLU A 284 -11.29 -3.25 10.16
CA GLU A 284 -10.35 -4.00 11.00
C GLU A 284 -10.25 -5.47 10.61
N HIS A 285 -11.37 -6.11 10.24
CA HIS A 285 -11.34 -7.49 9.75
C HIS A 285 -10.52 -7.58 8.45
N ASN A 286 -10.76 -6.69 7.50
CA ASN A 286 -9.98 -6.62 6.26
C ASN A 286 -8.50 -6.38 6.51
N ARG A 287 -8.14 -5.48 7.44
CA ARG A 287 -6.75 -5.24 7.83
C ARG A 287 -6.07 -6.51 8.36
N LEU A 288 -6.76 -7.26 9.22
CA LEU A 288 -6.26 -8.55 9.71
C LEU A 288 -6.10 -9.58 8.58
N GLN A 289 -7.04 -9.62 7.62
CA GLN A 289 -6.92 -10.52 6.48
C GLN A 289 -5.73 -10.18 5.58
N ARG A 290 -5.50 -8.89 5.27
CA ARG A 290 -4.36 -8.44 4.45
C ARG A 290 -3.02 -8.78 5.11
N GLY A 291 -2.91 -8.58 6.42
CA GLY A 291 -1.70 -8.85 7.20
C GLY A 291 -1.45 -10.34 7.49
N SER A 292 -2.32 -11.26 7.07
CA SER A 292 -2.18 -12.69 7.35
C SER A 292 -1.01 -13.36 6.60
N ALA A 293 -0.62 -12.82 5.44
CA ALA A 293 0.73 -13.01 4.92
C ALA A 293 1.34 -11.72 4.38
N THR A 294 2.64 -11.62 4.59
CA THR A 294 3.49 -10.54 4.11
C THR A 294 4.66 -11.09 3.32
N LEU A 295 5.16 -10.28 2.40
CA LEU A 295 6.30 -10.59 1.55
C LEU A 295 7.19 -9.35 1.49
N SER A 296 8.45 -9.48 1.91
CA SER A 296 9.48 -8.51 1.54
C SER A 296 10.30 -9.04 0.37
N TYR A 297 10.66 -8.14 -0.56
CA TYR A 297 11.45 -8.48 -1.75
C TYR A 297 12.42 -7.36 -2.11
N VAL A 298 13.69 -7.69 -2.33
CA VAL A 298 14.74 -6.73 -2.72
C VAL A 298 15.13 -6.97 -4.17
N LEU A 299 14.82 -5.99 -5.04
CA LEU A 299 15.22 -5.97 -6.44
C LEU A 299 16.70 -5.62 -6.55
N ALA A 300 17.44 -6.41 -7.33
CA ALA A 300 18.85 -6.19 -7.59
C ALA A 300 19.09 -5.01 -8.56
N VAL A 301 18.14 -4.78 -9.45
CA VAL A 301 18.12 -3.63 -10.38
C VAL A 301 16.94 -2.74 -9.99
N GLY A 302 17.25 -1.56 -9.49
CA GLY A 302 16.25 -0.59 -9.05
C GLY A 302 15.31 -0.17 -10.17
N ARG A 303 14.01 -0.13 -9.86
CA ARG A 303 12.94 0.26 -10.78
C ARG A 303 12.29 1.56 -10.29
N PRO A 304 12.63 2.72 -10.89
CA PRO A 304 12.21 4.03 -10.38
C PRO A 304 10.71 4.30 -10.48
N GLU A 305 9.98 3.54 -11.30
CA GLU A 305 8.54 3.64 -11.49
C GLU A 305 7.72 2.98 -10.36
N LEU A 306 8.38 2.20 -9.49
CA LEU A 306 7.70 1.56 -8.37
C LEU A 306 7.29 2.59 -7.33
N ILE A 307 6.04 2.49 -6.91
CA ILE A 307 5.42 3.33 -5.89
C ILE A 307 4.54 2.47 -4.97
N PRO A 308 4.19 2.94 -3.77
CA PRO A 308 3.10 2.38 -2.98
C PRO A 308 1.80 2.29 -3.81
N GLU A 309 0.85 1.50 -3.38
CA GLU A 309 -0.45 1.26 -4.05
C GLU A 309 -0.44 0.34 -5.28
N LEU A 310 0.74 0.01 -5.84
CA LEU A 310 0.84 -0.95 -6.94
C LEU A 310 0.56 -2.37 -6.48
N THR A 311 0.23 -3.24 -7.44
CA THR A 311 0.02 -4.67 -7.20
C THR A 311 1.08 -5.50 -7.89
N TYR A 312 1.45 -6.62 -7.28
CA TYR A 312 2.59 -7.43 -7.68
C TYR A 312 2.24 -8.92 -7.78
N THR A 313 2.88 -9.63 -8.70
CA THR A 313 3.04 -11.09 -8.67
C THR A 313 4.52 -11.42 -8.59
N LEU A 314 4.91 -12.38 -7.78
CA LEU A 314 6.28 -12.91 -7.74
C LEU A 314 6.28 -14.36 -8.23
N GLU A 315 6.81 -14.59 -9.43
CA GLU A 315 6.80 -15.91 -10.08
C GLU A 315 8.13 -16.65 -9.89
N GLY A 316 8.06 -17.97 -9.68
CA GLY A 316 9.23 -18.86 -9.66
C GLY A 316 9.92 -18.96 -8.30
N VAL A 317 9.23 -18.65 -7.20
CA VAL A 317 9.78 -18.78 -5.84
C VAL A 317 9.19 -20.00 -5.14
N LYS A 318 7.89 -19.97 -4.84
CA LYS A 318 7.14 -21.06 -4.19
C LYS A 318 5.66 -20.96 -4.56
N PRO A 319 4.94 -22.08 -4.73
CA PRO A 319 3.52 -22.05 -5.10
C PRO A 319 2.65 -21.15 -4.21
N GLU A 320 2.91 -21.12 -2.91
CA GLU A 320 2.17 -20.31 -1.92
C GLU A 320 2.37 -18.80 -2.11
N ILE A 321 3.52 -18.39 -2.65
CA ILE A 321 3.87 -16.99 -2.94
C ILE A 321 3.38 -16.61 -4.33
N ASP A 322 3.66 -17.48 -5.31
CA ASP A 322 3.34 -17.30 -6.72
C ASP A 322 1.83 -17.24 -6.97
N GLU A 323 1.02 -17.89 -6.12
CA GLU A 323 -0.44 -17.93 -6.28
C GLU A 323 -1.16 -16.66 -5.82
N VAL A 324 -0.51 -15.79 -5.04
CA VAL A 324 -1.10 -14.63 -4.38
C VAL A 324 -0.81 -13.35 -5.18
N ILE A 325 -1.82 -12.49 -5.32
CA ILE A 325 -1.60 -11.09 -5.71
C ILE A 325 -1.17 -10.31 -4.46
N TRP A 326 -0.02 -9.66 -4.57
CA TRP A 326 0.57 -8.84 -3.53
C TRP A 326 0.22 -7.38 -3.73
N TYR A 327 0.14 -6.63 -2.64
CA TYR A 327 -0.21 -5.21 -2.60
C TYR A 327 0.91 -4.43 -1.90
N GLY A 328 1.41 -3.38 -2.55
CA GLY A 328 2.56 -2.61 -2.09
C GLY A 328 2.22 -1.62 -0.98
N GLY A 329 2.88 -1.78 0.17
CA GLY A 329 2.78 -0.85 1.30
C GLY A 329 3.91 0.18 1.32
N ASN A 330 5.15 -0.28 1.49
CA ASN A 330 6.35 0.57 1.55
C ASN A 330 7.29 0.22 0.39
N VAL A 331 7.86 1.24 -0.24
CA VAL A 331 8.84 1.11 -1.32
C VAL A 331 10.07 1.92 -0.95
N GLN A 332 11.22 1.26 -0.81
CA GLN A 332 12.48 1.89 -0.48
C GLN A 332 13.45 1.82 -1.66
N HIS A 333 13.78 2.97 -2.22
CA HIS A 333 14.84 3.13 -3.22
C HIS A 333 16.17 3.38 -2.50
N SER A 334 17.22 2.65 -2.84
CA SER A 334 18.55 2.85 -2.27
C SER A 334 19.59 2.91 -3.37
N LEU A 335 20.38 3.98 -3.40
CA LEU A 335 21.49 4.19 -4.32
C LEU A 335 22.77 4.38 -3.51
N SER A 336 23.73 3.47 -3.67
CA SER A 336 25.05 3.58 -3.04
C SER A 336 26.16 3.12 -4.00
N ALA A 337 27.41 3.47 -3.68
CA ALA A 337 28.56 3.01 -4.44
C ALA A 337 28.74 1.48 -4.36
N ASP A 338 28.40 0.87 -3.23
CA ASP A 338 28.64 -0.56 -2.96
C ASP A 338 27.54 -1.46 -3.54
N SER A 339 26.28 -1.01 -3.47
CA SER A 339 25.11 -1.80 -3.89
C SER A 339 24.53 -1.38 -5.25
N GLY A 340 25.01 -0.28 -5.84
CA GLY A 340 24.34 0.35 -6.97
C GLY A 340 22.95 0.86 -6.58
N TYR A 341 22.01 0.81 -7.53
CA TYR A 341 20.61 1.19 -7.31
C TYR A 341 19.72 -0.05 -7.14
N THR A 342 19.14 -0.20 -5.94
CA THR A 342 18.24 -1.29 -5.56
C THR A 342 16.89 -0.74 -5.09
N VAL A 343 15.88 -1.61 -5.05
CA VAL A 343 14.56 -1.28 -4.49
C VAL A 343 14.10 -2.40 -3.57
N SER A 344 13.75 -2.06 -2.34
CA SER A 344 13.12 -2.96 -1.38
C SER A 344 11.61 -2.71 -1.34
N LEU A 345 10.84 -3.79 -1.37
CA LEU A 345 9.39 -3.77 -1.33
C LEU A 345 8.89 -4.47 -0.07
N GLU A 346 7.98 -3.83 0.64
CA GLU A 346 7.17 -4.46 1.69
C GLU A 346 5.74 -4.63 1.19
N LEU A 347 5.32 -5.88 1.07
CA LEU A 347 4.07 -6.28 0.45
C LEU A 347 3.18 -7.05 1.43
N GLU A 348 1.88 -6.84 1.30
CA GLU A 348 0.85 -7.62 1.99
C GLU A 348 -0.07 -8.30 0.98
N SER A 349 -0.84 -9.28 1.44
CA SER A 349 -1.78 -9.95 0.57
C SER A 349 -2.93 -9.04 0.12
N LYS A 350 -3.27 -9.09 -1.17
CA LYS A 350 -4.43 -8.37 -1.70
C LYS A 350 -5.72 -9.17 -1.46
N LEU A 351 -6.74 -8.51 -0.93
CA LEU A 351 -8.10 -9.06 -0.85
C LEU A 351 -8.85 -8.87 -2.18
N PRO A 352 -9.84 -9.72 -2.50
CA PRO A 352 -10.77 -9.47 -3.59
C PRO A 352 -11.60 -8.19 -3.39
N GLU A 353 -12.02 -7.54 -4.48
CA GLU A 353 -12.65 -6.20 -4.44
C GLU A 353 -14.06 -6.17 -3.82
N ASP A 354 -14.85 -7.25 -3.90
CA ASP A 354 -16.29 -7.27 -3.53
C ASP A 354 -16.60 -7.97 -2.19
N THR A 355 -15.63 -8.13 -1.29
CA THR A 355 -15.81 -9.09 -0.18
C THR A 355 -16.55 -8.61 1.07
N ILE A 356 -16.97 -7.34 1.22
CA ILE A 356 -17.69 -6.90 2.44
C ILE A 356 -19.11 -6.33 2.30
N GLU A 357 -19.75 -6.36 1.12
CA GLU A 357 -21.18 -6.00 1.08
C GLU A 357 -22.08 -7.12 1.64
N GLY A 358 -21.58 -8.36 1.70
CA GLY A 358 -22.32 -9.52 2.15
C GLY A 358 -21.80 -10.10 3.47
N LEU A 359 -21.98 -9.39 4.58
CA LEU A 359 -22.06 -10.03 5.89
C LEU A 359 -23.45 -9.84 6.44
N ALA A 360 -24.27 -10.85 6.12
CA ALA A 360 -25.35 -11.29 6.96
C ALA A 360 -24.82 -11.63 8.36
N GLU A 361 -25.70 -11.40 9.31
CA GLU A 361 -25.70 -11.92 10.68
C GLU A 361 -25.03 -13.30 10.81
N GLU A 362 -24.25 -13.49 11.87
CA GLU A 362 -23.77 -14.77 12.41
C GLU A 362 -23.52 -15.89 11.37
N ASN A 363 -22.32 -15.93 10.81
CA ASN A 363 -21.87 -17.11 10.05
C ASN A 363 -21.56 -18.26 11.03
N ASN A 364 -22.60 -19.01 11.43
CA ASN A 364 -22.52 -20.20 12.30
C ASN A 364 -21.92 -21.43 11.58
N GLY A 365 -20.73 -21.31 10.97
CA GLY A 365 -19.87 -22.43 10.56
C GLY A 365 -20.35 -23.35 9.42
N GLU A 366 -21.63 -23.37 9.05
CA GLU A 366 -22.17 -24.26 8.01
C GLU A 366 -21.97 -23.72 6.58
N PHE A 367 -20.74 -23.81 6.08
CA PHE A 367 -20.44 -23.45 4.70
C PHE A 367 -20.94 -24.53 3.71
N THR A 368 -21.69 -24.11 2.68
CA THR A 368 -22.24 -25.00 1.64
C THR A 368 -21.36 -25.09 0.41
N GLY A 369 -20.34 -24.23 0.31
CA GLY A 369 -19.41 -24.17 -0.81
C GLY A 369 -18.21 -23.27 -0.50
N VAL A 370 -17.35 -23.08 -1.48
CA VAL A 370 -16.20 -22.17 -1.45
C VAL A 370 -16.18 -21.32 -2.71
N ILE A 371 -15.83 -20.05 -2.56
CA ILE A 371 -15.57 -19.13 -3.66
C ILE A 371 -14.18 -18.51 -3.48
N ALA A 372 -13.42 -18.50 -4.57
CA ALA A 372 -12.11 -17.86 -4.67
C ALA A 372 -12.12 -16.89 -5.85
N TYR A 373 -11.35 -15.81 -5.80
CA TYR A 373 -11.25 -14.86 -6.89
C TYR A 373 -9.86 -14.89 -7.49
N TYR A 374 -9.74 -14.76 -8.80
CA TYR A 374 -8.47 -14.56 -9.47
C TYR A 374 -8.45 -13.28 -10.29
N ARG A 375 -7.26 -12.71 -10.48
CA ARG A 375 -7.03 -11.60 -11.41
C ARG A 375 -6.83 -12.16 -12.81
N ASP A 376 -7.69 -11.79 -13.77
CA ASP A 376 -7.49 -12.15 -15.17
C ASP A 376 -6.23 -11.44 -15.70
N LYS A 377 -5.23 -12.21 -16.17
CA LYS A 377 -3.95 -11.65 -16.62
C LYS A 377 -4.09 -10.68 -17.81
N LYS A 378 -5.11 -10.83 -18.65
CA LYS A 378 -5.31 -10.00 -19.84
C LYS A 378 -6.07 -8.72 -19.52
N THR A 379 -7.14 -8.84 -18.75
CA THR A 379 -8.05 -7.71 -18.51
C THR A 379 -7.81 -7.01 -17.17
N GLY A 380 -7.05 -7.61 -16.25
CA GLY A 380 -6.89 -7.12 -14.88
C GLY A 380 -8.12 -7.30 -13.99
N VAL A 381 -9.26 -7.67 -14.57
CA VAL A 381 -10.55 -7.84 -13.88
C VAL A 381 -10.52 -9.08 -13.00
N GLN A 382 -11.09 -8.97 -11.80
CA GLN A 382 -11.24 -10.09 -10.88
C GLN A 382 -12.42 -10.98 -11.29
N LYS A 383 -12.22 -12.29 -11.30
CA LYS A 383 -13.25 -13.27 -11.67
C LYS A 383 -13.38 -14.34 -10.58
N PRO A 384 -14.61 -14.76 -10.24
CA PRO A 384 -14.83 -15.81 -9.26
C PRO A 384 -14.60 -17.20 -9.85
N VAL A 385 -14.21 -18.12 -8.97
CA VAL A 385 -14.20 -19.56 -9.18
C VAL A 385 -14.88 -20.20 -7.97
N THR A 386 -15.78 -21.14 -8.23
CA THR A 386 -16.61 -21.74 -7.19
C THR A 386 -16.43 -23.26 -7.11
N THR A 387 -16.66 -23.79 -5.92
CA THR A 387 -16.75 -25.24 -5.63
C THR A 387 -17.87 -25.46 -4.60
N GLY A 388 -18.71 -26.48 -4.79
CA GLY A 388 -19.88 -26.72 -3.92
C GLY A 388 -21.05 -25.75 -4.15
N ASP A 389 -22.03 -25.77 -3.25
CA ASP A 389 -23.24 -24.95 -3.32
C ASP A 389 -22.97 -23.51 -2.83
N GLN A 390 -23.40 -22.51 -3.61
CA GLN A 390 -23.14 -21.10 -3.37
C GLN A 390 -24.24 -20.40 -2.55
N ARG A 391 -25.13 -21.14 -1.87
CA ARG A 391 -26.09 -20.57 -0.91
C ARG A 391 -25.42 -19.88 0.29
N LYS A 392 -24.39 -20.50 0.87
CA LYS A 392 -23.57 -19.97 1.97
C LYS A 392 -22.08 -20.33 1.75
N PRO A 393 -21.40 -19.70 0.76
CA PRO A 393 -20.04 -20.08 0.43
C PRO A 393 -19.02 -19.44 1.37
N LYS A 394 -18.00 -20.20 1.77
CA LYS A 394 -16.79 -19.64 2.38
C LYS A 394 -16.01 -18.88 1.32
N ARG A 395 -15.71 -17.61 1.57
CA ARG A 395 -14.90 -16.78 0.67
C ARG A 395 -13.42 -16.92 1.05
N LEU A 396 -12.56 -17.20 0.08
CA LEU A 396 -11.12 -17.23 0.32
C LEU A 396 -10.58 -15.80 0.45
N ARG A 397 -9.57 -15.65 1.31
CA ARG A 397 -9.09 -14.35 1.82
C ARG A 397 -8.31 -13.57 0.77
N TRP A 398 -7.50 -14.24 -0.04
CA TRP A 398 -6.56 -13.64 -0.99
C TRP A 398 -7.12 -13.63 -2.42
N LEU A 399 -6.73 -12.62 -3.19
CA LEU A 399 -6.86 -12.61 -4.64
C LEU A 399 -5.76 -13.48 -5.27
N TYR A 400 -6.15 -14.42 -6.11
CA TYR A 400 -5.24 -15.36 -6.74
C TYR A 400 -4.70 -14.86 -8.09
N ALA A 401 -3.47 -15.24 -8.42
CA ALA A 401 -2.80 -14.82 -9.65
C ALA A 401 -3.36 -15.47 -10.94
N THR A 402 -4.00 -16.64 -10.84
CA THR A 402 -4.60 -17.34 -12.00
C THR A 402 -5.89 -18.08 -11.62
N GLU A 403 -6.71 -18.36 -12.64
CA GLU A 403 -7.90 -19.20 -12.50
C GLU A 403 -7.56 -20.59 -11.93
N SER A 404 -6.46 -21.18 -12.39
CA SER A 404 -6.03 -22.51 -11.96
C SER A 404 -5.55 -22.55 -10.52
N THR A 405 -4.91 -21.50 -10.00
CA THR A 405 -4.53 -21.42 -8.59
C THR A 405 -5.76 -21.19 -7.72
N ALA A 406 -6.66 -20.26 -8.11
CA ALA A 406 -7.94 -20.06 -7.44
C ALA A 406 -8.77 -21.35 -7.35
N LYS A 407 -8.88 -22.10 -8.45
CA LYS A 407 -9.63 -23.36 -8.46
C LYS A 407 -9.04 -24.39 -7.51
N ARG A 408 -7.71 -24.58 -7.56
CA ARG A 408 -7.02 -25.52 -6.64
C ARG A 408 -7.18 -25.12 -5.19
N ALA A 409 -7.11 -23.83 -4.87
CA ALA A 409 -7.33 -23.32 -3.52
C ALA A 409 -8.77 -23.55 -3.06
N ALA A 410 -9.76 -23.24 -3.91
CA ALA A 410 -11.18 -23.50 -3.63
C ALA A 410 -11.47 -24.98 -3.38
N ASP A 411 -10.92 -25.87 -4.22
CA ASP A 411 -11.07 -27.32 -4.07
C ASP A 411 -10.37 -27.86 -2.82
N ARG A 412 -9.20 -27.33 -2.46
CA ARG A 412 -8.45 -27.68 -1.24
C ARG A 412 -9.24 -27.31 0.02
N GLU A 413 -9.76 -26.10 0.07
CA GLU A 413 -10.58 -25.62 1.20
C GLU A 413 -11.92 -26.35 1.27
N TRP A 414 -12.55 -26.65 0.14
CA TRP A 414 -13.79 -27.43 0.12
C TRP A 414 -13.59 -28.84 0.67
N LYS A 415 -12.49 -29.51 0.29
CA LYS A 415 -12.13 -30.83 0.84
C LYS A 415 -11.88 -30.77 2.36
N LYS A 416 -11.31 -29.66 2.86
CA LYS A 416 -11.12 -29.45 4.29
C LYS A 416 -12.46 -29.33 5.02
N LEU A 417 -13.36 -28.47 4.51
CA LEU A 417 -14.72 -28.31 5.05
C LEU A 417 -15.51 -29.62 5.05
N GLN A 418 -15.37 -30.45 4.01
CA GLN A 418 -16.03 -31.76 3.96
C GLN A 418 -15.51 -32.75 5.02
N ARG A 419 -14.26 -32.63 5.45
CA ARG A 419 -13.66 -33.47 6.50
C ARG A 419 -13.99 -32.99 7.90
N GLU A 420 -14.29 -31.71 8.06
CA GLU A 420 -14.66 -31.07 9.33
C GLU A 420 -16.17 -31.15 9.61
N LYS A 421 -16.97 -31.65 8.65
CA LYS A 421 -18.39 -31.94 8.91
C LYS A 421 -18.51 -33.12 9.88
N PRO A 422 -19.24 -32.95 11.00
CA PRO A 422 -19.40 -33.98 12.03
C PRO A 422 -20.13 -35.23 11.55
#